data_AF-A0A1Q7YSN4-F1
#
_entry.id   AF-A0A1Q7YSN4-F1
#
_cell.length_a   1.000
_cell.length_b   1.000
_cell.length_c   1.000
_cell.angle_alpha   90.00
_cell.angle_beta   90.00
_cell.angle_gamma   90.00
#
_symmetry.space_group_name_H-M   'P 1'
#
loop_
_entity.id
_entity.type
_entity.pdbx_description
1 polymer ?
#
loop_
_entity_poly.entity_id
_entity_poly.type
_entity_poly.pdbx_seq_one_letter_code
_entity_poly.pdbx_strand_id
1 'polypeptide(L)'
;MSERNLFRLVHLPPDLAKQLRDSVDEAFQSLGGATAELILHYARRRHNVDVKELPLGIDELDNALKEILGTGRKMVVNHCAEILSRRLGKDIRAKSEKLSDVFKQVAKIHQRRAATGDSSTTLFGDMESVEETIVSHNVID
;
A
#
# COMPACT_ATOMS: atom_id res chain seq x y z
N MET A 1 -7.88 -23.48 -4.61
CA MET A 1 -6.64 -23.15 -3.85
C MET A 1 -6.32 -21.65 -3.99
N SER A 2 -6.68 -20.79 -3.02
CA SER A 2 -6.17 -19.40 -2.96
C SER A 2 -6.35 -18.66 -1.63
N GLU A 3 -6.58 -19.35 -0.51
CA GLU A 3 -6.85 -18.66 0.77
C GLU A 3 -5.58 -18.08 1.42
N ARG A 4 -4.39 -18.64 1.14
CA ARG A 4 -3.14 -18.21 1.79
C ARG A 4 -2.68 -16.79 1.45
N ASN A 5 -3.25 -16.15 0.43
CA ASN A 5 -2.86 -14.79 0.01
C ASN A 5 -3.77 -13.68 0.54
N LEU A 6 -5.04 -13.97 0.90
CA LEU A 6 -5.92 -12.97 1.51
C LEU A 6 -5.38 -12.52 2.87
N PHE A 7 -4.96 -13.47 3.71
CA PHE A 7 -4.45 -13.19 5.06
C PHE A 7 -3.21 -12.27 5.09
N ARG A 8 -2.43 -12.18 4.01
CA ARG A 8 -1.26 -11.28 3.98
C ARG A 8 -1.61 -9.82 3.70
N LEU A 9 -2.75 -9.55 3.04
CA LEU A 9 -3.23 -8.19 2.83
C LEU A 9 -3.87 -7.60 4.10
N VAL A 10 -4.37 -8.45 4.99
CA VAL A 10 -5.01 -8.06 6.26
C VAL A 10 -4.03 -7.41 7.25
N HIS A 11 -2.71 -7.64 7.10
CA HIS A 11 -1.67 -7.07 7.96
C HIS A 11 -0.80 -6.03 7.25
N LEU A 12 -1.41 -5.12 6.49
CA LEU A 12 -0.69 -3.96 5.96
C LEU A 12 -0.52 -2.86 7.00
N PRO A 13 0.59 -2.10 6.98
CA PRO A 13 0.72 -0.89 7.79
C PRO A 13 -0.46 0.06 7.50
N PRO A 14 -1.01 0.74 8.53
CA PRO A 14 -2.21 1.57 8.38
C PRO A 14 -2.04 2.70 7.34
N ASP A 15 -0.84 3.26 7.22
CA ASP A 15 -0.53 4.26 6.19
C ASP A 15 -0.62 3.67 4.77
N LEU A 16 -0.14 2.45 4.56
CA LEU A 16 -0.22 1.79 3.27
C LEU A 16 -1.66 1.40 2.91
N ALA A 17 -2.43 0.92 3.89
CA ALA A 17 -3.86 0.63 3.71
C ALA A 17 -4.64 1.89 3.31
N LYS A 18 -4.35 3.03 3.96
CA LYS A 18 -4.91 4.33 3.58
C LYS A 18 -4.52 4.73 2.15
N GLN A 19 -3.24 4.65 1.80
CA GLN A 19 -2.79 5.00 0.44
C GLN A 19 -3.42 4.12 -0.64
N LEU A 20 -3.58 2.82 -0.38
CA LEU A 20 -4.26 1.88 -1.26
C LEU A 20 -5.73 2.26 -1.47
N ARG A 21 -6.46 2.50 -0.38
CA ARG A 21 -7.85 2.95 -0.44
C ARG A 21 -7.99 4.26 -1.21
N ASP A 22 -7.21 5.26 -0.85
CA ASP A 22 -7.30 6.59 -1.41
C ASP A 22 -6.97 6.56 -2.93
N SER A 23 -6.13 5.61 -3.37
CA SER A 23 -5.81 5.41 -4.78
C SER A 23 -6.94 4.73 -5.55
N VAL A 24 -7.69 3.82 -4.92
CA VAL A 24 -8.89 3.21 -5.51
C VAL A 24 -10.00 4.24 -5.64
N ASP A 25 -10.22 5.06 -4.61
CA ASP A 25 -11.21 6.13 -4.64
C ASP A 25 -10.87 7.16 -5.73
N GLU A 26 -9.63 7.65 -5.78
CA GLU A 26 -9.17 8.55 -6.85
C GLU A 26 -9.33 7.92 -8.25
N ALA A 27 -9.05 6.62 -8.38
CA ALA A 27 -9.23 5.92 -9.65
C ALA A 27 -10.68 5.79 -10.09
N PHE A 28 -11.63 5.68 -9.16
CA PHE A 28 -13.05 5.73 -9.47
C PHE A 28 -13.51 7.15 -9.81
N GLN A 29 -13.06 8.14 -9.03
CA GLN A 29 -13.42 9.54 -9.25
C GLN A 29 -12.97 10.07 -10.63
N SER A 30 -11.86 9.55 -11.17
CA SER A 30 -11.41 9.93 -12.52
C SER A 30 -12.31 9.44 -13.66
N LEU A 31 -13.22 8.50 -13.39
CA LEU A 31 -14.29 8.11 -14.32
C LEU A 31 -15.50 9.07 -14.27
N GLY A 32 -15.46 10.06 -13.38
CA GLY A 32 -16.55 10.97 -13.06
C GLY A 32 -17.29 10.57 -11.78
N GLY A 33 -17.66 11.56 -10.97
CA GLY A 33 -18.25 11.34 -9.64
C GLY A 33 -19.51 10.48 -9.63
N ALA A 34 -20.41 10.68 -10.59
CA ALA A 34 -21.63 9.86 -10.71
C ALA A 34 -21.33 8.38 -11.03
N THR A 35 -20.33 8.13 -11.88
CA THR A 35 -19.87 6.76 -12.20
C THR A 35 -19.23 6.11 -10.97
N ALA A 36 -18.39 6.87 -10.24
CA ALA A 36 -17.77 6.41 -9.01
C ALA A 36 -18.83 6.00 -7.97
N GLU A 37 -19.83 6.86 -7.73
CA GLU A 37 -20.93 6.57 -6.82
C GLU A 37 -21.71 5.32 -7.22
N LEU A 38 -21.98 5.13 -8.52
CA LEU A 38 -22.66 3.93 -9.01
C LEU A 38 -21.85 2.66 -8.75
N ILE A 39 -20.55 2.67 -9.04
CA ILE A 39 -19.64 1.53 -8.79
C ILE A 39 -19.61 1.20 -7.29
N LEU A 40 -19.42 2.22 -6.44
CA LEU A 40 -19.38 2.06 -4.99
C LEU A 40 -20.71 1.57 -4.43
N HIS A 41 -21.83 2.10 -4.92
CA HIS A 41 -23.16 1.68 -4.51
C HIS A 41 -23.41 0.22 -4.87
N TYR A 42 -23.05 -0.18 -6.10
CA TYR A 42 -23.19 -1.55 -6.57
C TYR A 42 -22.34 -2.53 -5.75
N ALA A 43 -21.06 -2.20 -5.54
CA ALA A 43 -20.14 -3.02 -4.76
C ALA A 43 -20.64 -3.22 -3.31
N ARG A 44 -21.15 -2.16 -2.68
CA ARG A 44 -21.75 -2.23 -1.34
C ARG A 44 -23.01 -3.07 -1.31
N ARG A 45 -23.94 -2.85 -2.25
CA ARG A 45 -25.24 -3.54 -2.27
C ARG A 45 -25.13 -5.03 -2.61
N ARG A 46 -24.28 -5.37 -3.58
CA ARG A 46 -24.26 -6.71 -4.17
C ARG A 46 -23.19 -7.60 -3.57
N HIS A 47 -22.04 -7.03 -3.20
CA HIS A 47 -20.87 -7.75 -2.74
C HIS A 47 -20.49 -7.40 -1.29
N ASN A 48 -21.29 -6.58 -0.60
CA ASN A 48 -21.06 -6.11 0.78
C ASN A 48 -19.68 -5.48 1.00
N VAL A 49 -19.16 -4.79 -0.03
CA VAL A 49 -17.86 -4.13 0.03
C VAL A 49 -18.01 -2.73 0.62
N ASP A 50 -17.23 -2.42 1.65
CA ASP A 50 -16.96 -1.04 2.06
C ASP A 50 -15.54 -0.65 1.68
N VAL A 51 -15.41 0.37 0.82
CA VAL A 51 -14.10 0.89 0.40
C VAL A 51 -13.28 1.42 1.58
N LYS A 52 -13.94 1.84 2.67
CA LYS A 52 -13.24 2.26 3.90
C LYS A 52 -12.46 1.14 4.57
N GLU A 53 -12.90 -0.10 4.38
CA GLU A 53 -12.32 -1.31 4.96
C GLU A 53 -11.22 -1.93 4.08
N LEU A 54 -10.99 -1.39 2.88
CA LEU A 54 -9.87 -1.82 2.05
C LEU A 54 -8.55 -1.73 2.85
N PRO A 55 -7.68 -2.74 2.75
CA PRO A 55 -7.64 -3.81 1.75
C PRO A 55 -8.56 -5.03 2.01
N LEU A 56 -9.35 -5.05 3.10
CA LEU A 56 -10.34 -6.09 3.35
C LEU A 56 -11.46 -6.00 2.29
N GLY A 57 -11.88 -7.13 1.71
CA GLY A 57 -12.93 -7.13 0.69
C GLY A 57 -12.47 -6.83 -0.74
N ILE A 58 -11.15 -6.82 -1.01
CA ILE A 58 -10.61 -6.46 -2.34
C ILE A 58 -10.99 -7.47 -3.44
N ASP A 59 -11.14 -8.75 -3.11
CA ASP A 59 -11.53 -9.78 -4.08
C ASP A 59 -13.02 -9.65 -4.45
N GLU A 60 -13.86 -9.29 -3.48
CA GLU A 60 -15.26 -8.93 -3.67
C GLU A 60 -15.39 -7.66 -4.53
N LEU A 61 -14.52 -6.68 -4.34
CA LEU A 61 -14.46 -5.50 -5.20
C LEU A 61 -14.07 -5.86 -6.63
N ASP A 62 -13.09 -6.75 -6.83
CA ASP A 62 -12.72 -7.25 -8.16
C ASP A 62 -13.90 -7.93 -8.86
N ASN A 63 -14.71 -8.71 -8.12
CA ASN A 63 -15.93 -9.33 -8.65
C ASN A 63 -16.98 -8.29 -9.03
N ALA A 64 -17.23 -7.30 -8.17
CA ALA A 64 -18.14 -6.19 -8.46
C ALA A 64 -17.73 -5.43 -9.73
N LEU A 65 -16.44 -5.12 -9.87
CA LEU A 65 -15.90 -4.43 -11.05
C LEU A 65 -16.02 -5.28 -12.31
N LYS A 66 -15.84 -6.59 -12.21
CA LYS A 66 -16.06 -7.52 -13.33
C LYS A 66 -17.51 -7.55 -13.77
N GLU A 67 -18.46 -7.53 -12.84
CA GLU A 67 -19.88 -7.56 -13.16
C GLU A 67 -20.36 -6.23 -13.77
N ILE A 68 -19.92 -5.10 -13.22
CA ILE A 68 -20.43 -3.79 -13.66
C ILE A 68 -19.70 -3.23 -14.89
N LEU A 69 -18.37 -3.41 -14.99
CA LEU A 69 -17.55 -2.85 -16.08
C LEU A 69 -17.10 -3.91 -17.09
N GLY A 70 -17.26 -5.20 -16.81
CA GLY A 70 -16.76 -6.27 -17.68
C GLY A 70 -15.25 -6.16 -17.88
N THR A 71 -14.84 -6.00 -19.14
CA THR A 71 -13.44 -5.79 -19.57
C THR A 71 -12.94 -4.37 -19.27
N GLY A 72 -13.84 -3.39 -19.14
CA GLY A 72 -13.52 -1.99 -18.83
C GLY A 72 -12.85 -1.81 -17.47
N ARG A 73 -12.99 -2.78 -16.55
CA ARG A 73 -12.30 -2.76 -15.25
C ARG A 73 -10.78 -2.65 -15.38
N LYS A 74 -10.20 -3.12 -16.48
CA LYS A 74 -8.75 -3.03 -16.72
C LYS A 74 -8.26 -1.58 -16.71
N MET A 75 -9.06 -0.64 -17.22
CA MET A 75 -8.71 0.79 -17.20
C MET A 75 -8.60 1.31 -15.78
N VAL A 76 -9.55 0.95 -14.91
CA VAL A 76 -9.54 1.31 -13.50
C VAL A 76 -8.32 0.73 -12.78
N VAL A 77 -8.03 -0.55 -13.02
CA VAL A 77 -6.88 -1.23 -12.39
C VAL A 77 -5.56 -0.61 -12.85
N ASN A 78 -5.42 -0.32 -14.14
CA ASN A 78 -4.25 0.38 -14.68
C ASN A 78 -4.07 1.76 -14.03
N HIS A 79 -5.16 2.52 -13.94
CA HIS A 79 -5.12 3.86 -13.39
C HIS A 79 -4.83 3.87 -11.88
N CYS A 80 -5.40 2.94 -11.12
CA CYS A 80 -5.06 2.73 -9.72
C CYS A 80 -3.57 2.37 -9.55
N ALA A 81 -3.01 1.53 -10.42
CA ALA A 81 -1.58 1.19 -10.40
C ALA A 81 -0.69 2.40 -10.71
N GLU A 82 -1.11 3.28 -11.63
CA GLU A 82 -0.42 4.52 -11.95
C GLU A 82 -0.42 5.49 -10.75
N ILE A 83 -1.57 5.71 -10.12
CA ILE A 83 -1.69 6.56 -8.92
C ILE A 83 -0.79 6.03 -7.81
N LEU A 84 -0.82 4.72 -7.55
CA LEU A 84 0.03 4.09 -6.55
C LEU A 84 1.51 4.22 -6.88
N SER A 85 1.88 4.11 -8.16
CA SER A 85 3.27 4.29 -8.60
C SER A 85 3.79 5.68 -8.26
N ARG A 86 2.98 6.71 -8.50
CA ARG A 86 3.31 8.11 -8.19
C ARG A 86 3.40 8.34 -6.69
N ARG A 87 2.44 7.83 -5.91
CA ARG A 87 2.38 8.02 -4.45
C ARG A 87 3.53 7.32 -3.72
N LEU A 88 3.89 6.11 -4.16
CA LEU A 88 4.93 5.31 -3.50
C LEU A 88 6.33 5.54 -4.09
N GLY A 89 6.45 6.25 -5.22
CA GLY A 89 7.72 6.41 -5.94
C GLY A 89 8.29 5.09 -6.44
N LYS A 90 7.42 4.14 -6.85
CA LYS A 90 7.79 2.79 -7.29
C LYS A 90 7.12 2.45 -8.61
N ASP A 91 7.75 1.63 -9.43
CA ASP A 91 7.13 1.11 -10.65
C ASP A 91 6.13 -0.01 -10.31
N ILE A 92 4.84 0.34 -10.23
CA ILE A 92 3.74 -0.59 -10.02
C ILE A 92 2.96 -0.71 -11.32
N ARG A 93 2.83 -1.93 -11.84
CA ARG A 93 2.18 -2.18 -13.13
C ARG A 93 1.06 -3.18 -12.97
N ALA A 94 -0.12 -2.80 -13.42
CA ALA A 94 -1.24 -3.71 -13.55
C ALA A 94 -0.93 -4.78 -14.61
N LYS A 95 -0.63 -6.00 -14.16
CA LYS A 95 -0.41 -7.17 -15.03
C LYS A 95 -1.70 -7.94 -15.32
N SER A 96 -2.76 -7.64 -14.58
CA SER A 96 -4.06 -8.27 -14.67
C SER A 96 -5.17 -7.22 -14.56
N GLU A 97 -6.41 -7.68 -14.70
CA GLU A 97 -7.61 -6.87 -14.56
C GLU A 97 -8.14 -6.88 -13.11
N LYS A 98 -7.26 -7.08 -12.13
CA LYS A 98 -7.59 -7.23 -10.71
C LYS A 98 -6.81 -6.25 -9.84
N LEU A 99 -7.52 -5.49 -9.01
CA LEU A 99 -6.93 -4.64 -7.98
C LEU A 99 -6.20 -5.47 -6.92
N SER A 100 -6.70 -6.66 -6.59
CA SER A 100 -6.05 -7.58 -5.64
C SER A 100 -4.62 -7.93 -6.04
N ASP A 101 -4.31 -8.03 -7.32
CA ASP A 101 -2.96 -8.33 -7.81
C ASP A 101 -2.03 -7.11 -7.69
N VAL A 102 -2.55 -5.90 -7.94
CA VAL A 102 -1.83 -4.65 -7.70
C VAL A 102 -1.51 -4.50 -6.22
N PHE A 103 -2.47 -4.75 -5.34
CA PHE A 103 -2.30 -4.66 -3.90
C PHE A 103 -1.28 -5.69 -3.39
N LYS A 104 -1.30 -6.93 -3.90
CA LYS A 104 -0.28 -7.94 -3.60
C LYS A 104 1.11 -7.51 -4.07
N GLN A 105 1.23 -6.84 -5.22
CA GLN A 105 2.51 -6.30 -5.69
C GLN A 105 3.04 -5.23 -4.73
N VAL A 106 2.19 -4.29 -4.31
CA VAL A 106 2.54 -3.23 -3.34
C VAL A 106 2.98 -3.82 -2.00
N ALA A 107 2.20 -4.76 -1.46
CA ALA A 107 2.53 -5.45 -0.22
C ALA A 107 3.90 -6.13 -0.27
N LYS A 108 4.22 -6.80 -1.39
CA LYS A 108 5.53 -7.44 -1.61
C LYS A 108 6.68 -6.45 -1.66
N ILE A 109 6.50 -5.30 -2.34
CA ILE A 109 7.52 -4.25 -2.41
C ILE A 109 7.81 -3.71 -1.00
N HIS A 110 6.76 -3.47 -0.21
CA HIS A 110 6.89 -2.96 1.15
C HIS A 110 7.53 -3.98 2.10
N GLN A 111 7.12 -5.25 2.05
CA GLN A 111 7.70 -6.32 2.88
C GLN A 111 9.18 -6.55 2.58
N ARG A 112 9.60 -6.48 1.30
CA ARG A 112 11.01 -6.55 0.95
C ARG A 112 11.79 -5.41 1.60
N ARG A 113 11.30 -4.16 1.56
CA ARG A 113 11.97 -3.04 2.22
C ARG A 113 12.12 -3.26 3.73
N ALA A 114 11.08 -3.72 4.42
CA ALA A 114 11.14 -4.03 5.83
C ALA A 114 12.18 -5.12 6.16
N ALA A 115 12.33 -6.13 5.28
CA ALA A 115 13.32 -7.19 5.42
C ALA A 115 14.74 -6.77 5.01
N THR A 116 14.88 -5.76 4.13
CA THR A 116 16.20 -5.30 3.65
C THR A 116 16.81 -4.26 4.57
N GLY A 117 16.00 -3.61 5.43
CA GLY A 117 16.46 -2.52 6.29
C GLY A 117 16.89 -1.31 5.47
N ASP A 118 16.24 -0.17 5.63
CA ASP A 118 16.93 1.09 5.33
C ASP A 118 18.06 1.24 6.36
N SER A 119 19.19 0.56 6.12
CA SER A 119 20.50 0.84 6.68
C SER A 119 21.17 1.96 5.86
N SER A 120 20.45 3.07 5.64
CA SER A 120 20.98 4.25 4.97
C SER A 120 21.00 5.43 5.95
N THR A 121 21.87 5.30 6.94
CA THR A 121 22.52 6.31 7.81
C THR A 121 23.21 5.45 8.88
N THR A 122 24.52 5.24 8.94
CA THR A 122 25.66 6.14 8.74
C THR A 122 26.87 5.32 8.27
N LEU A 123 27.36 5.59 7.06
CA LEU A 123 28.66 5.11 6.59
C LEU A 123 29.44 6.40 6.27
N PHE A 124 30.56 6.62 6.98
CA PHE A 124 31.52 7.74 6.94
C PHE A 124 31.49 8.76 8.10
N GLY A 125 32.62 8.80 8.85
CA GLY A 125 33.12 9.86 9.75
C GLY A 125 32.53 9.81 11.17
N ASP A 126 33.24 9.57 12.27
CA ASP A 126 34.62 9.91 12.57
C ASP A 126 35.33 8.82 13.38
N MET A 127 36.55 8.55 12.94
CA MET A 127 37.58 7.81 13.64
C MET A 127 38.51 8.88 14.20
N GLU A 128 38.40 9.20 15.48
CA GLU A 128 39.55 9.71 16.23
C GLU A 128 39.42 9.43 17.73
N SER A 129 40.54 8.94 18.25
CA SER A 129 40.81 8.40 19.56
C SER A 129 41.11 9.53 20.54
N VAL A 130 40.45 9.58 21.70
CA VAL A 130 41.03 10.22 22.91
C VAL A 130 40.56 9.49 24.18
N GLU A 131 41.47 8.65 24.66
CA GLU A 131 41.91 8.41 26.04
C GLU A 131 40.94 8.55 27.22
N GLU A 132 40.97 7.48 28.03
CA GLU A 132 40.71 7.46 29.47
C GLU A 132 41.32 8.68 30.17
N THR A 133 40.58 9.31 31.10
CA THR A 133 41.14 9.69 32.41
C THR A 133 40.01 9.73 33.44
N ILE A 134 40.12 8.78 34.35
CA ILE A 134 39.44 8.68 35.64
C ILE A 134 39.91 9.83 36.54
N VAL A 135 39.10 10.16 37.55
CA VAL A 135 39.41 10.93 38.78
C VAL A 135 38.72 12.30 38.84
N SER A 136 37.68 12.35 39.65
CA SER A 136 37.40 13.52 40.49
C SER A 136 36.82 13.03 41.80
N HIS A 137 37.71 12.73 42.74
CA HIS A 137 37.42 12.58 44.16
C HIS A 137 38.29 13.59 44.92
N ASN A 138 37.61 14.54 45.55
CA ASN A 138 37.90 15.20 46.84
C ASN A 138 39.10 16.16 47.08
N VAL A 139 38.69 17.37 47.53
CA VAL A 139 39.24 18.25 48.61
C VAL A 139 40.54 19.00 48.25
N ILE A 140 40.63 20.35 48.35
CA ILE A 140 40.85 21.26 49.52
C ILE A 140 40.56 22.70 48.99
N ASP A 141 39.83 23.59 49.67
CA ASP A 141 40.27 24.52 50.75
C ASP A 141 39.14 24.81 51.75
#